data_AF-A0AAI9UNP9-F1
#
_entry.id   AF-A0AAI9UNP9-F1
#
_cell.length_a   1.000
_cell.length_b   1.000
_cell.length_c   1.000
_cell.angle_alpha   90.00
_cell.angle_beta   90.00
_cell.angle_gamma   90.00
#
_symmetry.space_group_name_H-M   'P 1'
#
loop_
_entity.id
_entity.type
_entity.pdbx_description
1 polymer ?
#
loop_
_entity_poly.entity_id
_entity_poly.type
_entity_poly.pdbx_seq_one_letter_code
_entity_poly.pdbx_strand_id
1 'polypeptide(L)'
;MQTLNNEHLAADETDTDGSLVSNASLASSITSVTSSILEYRIENGRTYHKYKDGKYATPNDERESDRLDLQHNLFIRTFDDRLGSAPPNNRDAKVGRVLDIGTGSGI
;
A
#
# COMPACT_ATOMS: atom_id res chain seq x y z
N MET A 1 -20.71 31.09 2.46
CA MET A 1 -21.68 30.09 2.91
C MET A 1 -20.93 28.88 3.42
N GLN A 2 -21.27 28.49 4.65
CA GLN A 2 -21.11 27.19 5.33
C GLN A 2 -19.77 26.43 5.28
N THR A 3 -19.26 26.30 6.50
CA THR A 3 -18.25 25.39 7.05
C THR A 3 -18.36 23.97 6.49
N LEU A 4 -17.27 23.45 5.91
CA LEU A 4 -17.07 22.01 5.77
C LEU A 4 -16.15 21.54 6.89
N ASN A 5 -16.73 21.34 8.07
CA ASN A 5 -16.12 20.48 9.06
C ASN A 5 -16.29 19.05 8.58
N ASN A 6 -15.26 18.49 7.97
CA ASN A 6 -15.22 17.08 7.60
C ASN A 6 -14.06 16.38 8.29
N GLU A 7 -14.03 16.46 9.62
CA GLU A 7 -13.19 15.56 10.41
C GLU A 7 -13.91 14.22 10.56
N HIS A 8 -13.49 13.23 9.76
CA HIS A 8 -13.53 11.84 10.22
C HIS A 8 -12.34 11.07 9.62
N LEU A 9 -11.26 11.01 10.40
CA LEU A 9 -10.12 10.10 10.26
C LEU A 9 -10.19 9.10 11.42
N ALA A 10 -10.15 7.79 11.14
CA ALA A 10 -9.71 6.69 12.03
C ALA A 10 -9.76 5.36 11.23
N ALA A 11 -8.97 4.31 11.48
CA ALA A 11 -8.24 3.97 12.71
C ALA A 11 -6.72 4.16 12.60
N ASP A 12 -6.18 4.86 13.58
CA ASP A 12 -4.83 4.59 14.08
C ASP A 12 -4.96 3.41 15.06
N GLU A 13 -4.11 2.40 14.94
CA GLU A 13 -3.99 1.41 16.00
C GLU A 13 -3.20 2.07 17.13
N THR A 14 -3.88 2.41 18.22
CA THR A 14 -3.16 2.67 19.46
C THR A 14 -2.59 1.34 19.92
N ASP A 15 -1.25 1.21 19.92
CA ASP A 15 -0.52 0.21 20.70
C ASP A 15 -0.90 0.40 22.18
N THR A 16 -2.04 -0.16 22.56
CA THR A 16 -2.57 -0.13 23.92
C THR A 16 -2.56 -1.56 24.38
N ASP A 17 -1.53 -1.90 25.15
CA ASP A 17 -1.39 -3.17 25.87
C ASP A 17 -2.45 -3.25 26.98
N GLY A 18 -3.71 -3.43 26.58
CA GLY A 18 -4.87 -3.34 27.46
C GLY A 18 -6.11 -3.99 26.85
N SER A 19 -6.26 -5.29 27.11
CA SER A 19 -7.41 -6.10 26.69
C SER A 19 -8.73 -5.66 27.35
N LEU A 20 -9.43 -4.70 26.75
CA LEU A 20 -10.88 -4.55 26.87
C LEU A 20 -11.47 -4.17 25.50
N VAL A 21 -11.89 -5.17 24.75
CA VAL A 21 -12.63 -4.98 23.49
C VAL A 21 -14.02 -4.45 23.84
N SER A 22 -14.28 -3.17 23.57
CA SER A 22 -15.58 -2.55 23.79
C SER A 22 -16.47 -2.71 22.55
N ASN A 23 -17.79 -2.79 22.72
CA ASN A 23 -18.73 -2.85 21.60
C ASN A 23 -18.60 -1.65 20.63
N ALA A 24 -18.06 -0.51 21.12
CA ALA A 24 -17.76 0.65 20.32
C ALA A 24 -16.56 0.43 19.38
N SER A 25 -15.51 -0.28 19.81
CA SER A 25 -14.39 -0.61 18.92
C SER A 25 -14.81 -1.60 17.83
N LEU A 26 -15.67 -2.57 18.16
CA LEU A 26 -16.24 -3.50 17.18
C LEU A 26 -17.08 -2.77 16.11
N ALA A 27 -17.89 -1.79 16.53
CA ALA A 27 -18.69 -0.97 15.61
C ALA A 27 -17.80 -0.10 14.70
N SER A 28 -16.68 0.43 15.23
CA SER A 28 -15.72 1.20 14.45
C SER A 28 -15.00 0.35 13.40
N SER A 29 -14.63 -0.89 13.72
CA SER A 29 -13.95 -1.81 12.78
C SER A 29 -14.83 -2.28 11.62
N ILE A 30 -16.15 -2.14 11.73
CA ILE A 30 -17.13 -2.50 10.67
C ILE A 30 -17.57 -1.25 9.89
N THR A 31 -17.19 -0.05 10.34
CA THR A 31 -17.56 1.20 9.67
C THR A 31 -16.75 1.37 8.39
N SER A 32 -17.45 1.59 7.27
CA SER A 32 -16.81 1.86 5.99
C SER A 32 -15.99 3.15 6.04
N VAL A 33 -14.81 3.12 5.40
CA VAL A 33 -14.03 4.32 5.13
C VAL A 33 -14.80 5.27 4.22
N THR A 34 -14.62 6.58 4.40
CA THR A 34 -15.23 7.58 3.52
C THR A 34 -14.70 7.43 2.11
N SER A 35 -15.55 7.63 1.09
CA SER A 35 -15.14 7.59 -0.32
C SER A 35 -13.99 8.55 -0.64
N SER A 36 -13.84 9.61 0.15
CA SER A 36 -12.75 10.58 0.05
C SER A 36 -11.36 9.99 0.24
N ILE A 37 -11.21 8.78 0.79
CA ILE A 37 -9.92 8.08 0.89
C ILE A 37 -9.43 7.54 -0.47
N LEU A 38 -10.37 7.30 -1.40
CA LEU A 38 -10.09 6.78 -2.74
C LEU A 38 -9.69 7.90 -3.72
N GLU A 39 -9.92 9.16 -3.34
CA GLU A 39 -9.49 10.30 -4.14
C GLU A 39 -7.96 10.42 -4.12
N TYR A 40 -7.36 10.71 -5.26
CA TYR A 40 -5.92 10.96 -5.35
C TYR A 40 -5.58 12.39 -4.92
N ARG A 41 -4.41 12.57 -4.30
CA ARG A 41 -3.77 13.88 -4.26
C ARG A 41 -3.13 14.15 -5.61
N ILE A 42 -3.34 15.33 -6.18
CA ILE A 42 -2.74 15.74 -7.45
C ILE A 42 -1.74 16.86 -7.18
N GLU A 43 -0.49 16.66 -7.58
CA GLU A 43 0.57 17.65 -7.42
C GLU A 43 1.50 17.59 -8.64
N ASN A 44 1.80 18.75 -9.24
CA ASN A 44 2.65 18.85 -10.44
C ASN A 44 2.21 17.93 -11.60
N GLY A 45 0.90 17.69 -11.73
CA GLY A 45 0.32 16.81 -12.76
C GLY A 45 0.54 15.32 -12.51
N ARG A 46 1.02 14.92 -11.32
CA ARG A 46 1.16 13.52 -10.89
C ARG A 46 0.11 13.20 -9.83
N THR A 47 -0.31 11.94 -9.74
CA THR A 47 -1.20 11.47 -8.67
C THR A 47 -0.40 10.83 -7.54
N TYR A 48 -0.89 10.97 -6.31
CA TYR A 48 -0.31 10.39 -5.10
C TYR A 48 -1.42 9.80 -4.22
N HIS A 49 -1.04 8.85 -3.36
CA HIS A 49 -1.94 8.28 -2.37
C HIS A 49 -2.37 9.32 -1.33
N LYS A 50 -3.67 9.40 -1.06
CA LYS A 50 -4.25 10.34 -0.10
C LYS A 50 -4.33 9.78 1.32
N TYR A 51 -4.34 8.46 1.47
CA TYR A 51 -4.24 7.84 2.79
C TYR A 51 -2.87 8.13 3.41
N LYS A 52 -2.86 8.69 4.63
CA LYS A 52 -1.64 9.20 5.29
C LYS A 52 -0.84 10.11 4.35
N ASP A 53 -1.53 11.11 3.80
CA ASP A 53 -0.98 12.05 2.85
C ASP A 53 0.38 12.62 3.34
N GLY A 54 1.32 12.74 2.41
CA GLY A 54 2.70 13.14 2.68
C GLY A 54 3.62 12.02 3.21
N LYS A 55 3.09 10.86 3.64
CA LYS A 55 3.94 9.74 4.10
C LYS A 55 4.60 8.98 2.95
N TYR A 56 3.91 8.85 1.81
CA TYR A 56 4.44 8.23 0.60
C TYR A 56 4.84 9.32 -0.40
N ALA A 57 6.14 9.40 -0.70
CA ALA A 57 6.71 10.51 -1.46
C ALA A 57 6.65 10.30 -2.99
N THR A 58 6.43 9.08 -3.45
CA THR A 58 6.43 8.77 -4.89
C THR A 58 5.02 8.81 -5.48
N PRO A 59 4.89 9.14 -6.78
CA PRO A 59 3.61 9.10 -7.47
C PRO A 59 3.00 7.69 -7.52
N ASN A 60 1.74 7.59 -7.93
CA ASN A 60 1.03 6.33 -8.14
C ASN A 60 0.25 6.28 -9.47
N ASP A 61 0.65 7.09 -10.44
CA ASP A 61 0.07 7.12 -11.79
C ASP A 61 0.70 6.07 -12.72
N GLU A 62 0.11 5.93 -13.91
CA GLU A 62 0.55 5.01 -14.97
C GLU A 62 2.03 5.17 -15.32
N ARG A 63 2.53 6.42 -15.39
CA ARG A 63 3.95 6.69 -15.64
C ARG A 63 4.86 6.11 -14.55
N GLU A 64 4.45 6.14 -13.29
CA GLU A 64 5.22 5.49 -12.22
C GLU A 64 5.11 3.97 -12.30
N SER A 65 3.95 3.44 -12.68
CA SER A 65 3.77 2.01 -12.96
C SER A 65 4.74 1.52 -14.04
N ASP A 66 4.85 2.24 -15.17
CA ASP A 66 5.81 1.93 -16.24
C ASP A 66 7.25 1.94 -15.74
N ARG A 67 7.60 2.86 -14.83
CA ARG A 67 8.93 2.91 -14.22
C ARG A 67 9.19 1.69 -13.34
N LEU A 68 8.19 1.21 -12.59
CA LEU A 68 8.27 -0.01 -11.79
C LEU A 68 8.44 -1.25 -12.67
N ASP A 69 7.72 -1.32 -13.80
CA ASP A 69 7.83 -2.42 -14.75
C ASP A 69 9.21 -2.46 -15.42
N LEU A 70 9.75 -1.30 -15.81
CA LEU A 70 11.12 -1.21 -16.30
C LEU A 70 12.14 -1.67 -15.25
N GLN A 71 11.95 -1.27 -14.00
CA GLN A 71 12.80 -1.69 -12.89
C GLN A 71 12.71 -3.20 -12.63
N HIS A 72 11.52 -3.79 -12.68
CA HIS A 72 11.32 -5.24 -12.60
C HIS A 72 12.13 -5.96 -13.69
N ASN A 73 11.98 -5.54 -14.94
CA ASN A 73 12.70 -6.14 -16.08
C ASN A 73 14.22 -6.05 -15.92
N LEU A 74 14.72 -4.91 -15.41
CA LEU A 74 16.14 -4.74 -15.12
C LEU A 74 16.64 -5.77 -14.08
N PHE A 75 15.86 -6.00 -13.01
CA PHE A 75 16.23 -6.98 -11.98
C PHE A 75 16.18 -8.41 -12.50
N ILE A 76 15.10 -8.80 -13.19
CA ILE A 76 15.00 -10.13 -13.81
C ILE A 76 16.22 -10.39 -14.70
N ARG A 77 16.60 -9.41 -15.52
CA ARG A 77 17.77 -9.55 -16.40
C ARG A 77 19.08 -9.63 -15.64
N THR A 78 19.21 -8.89 -14.55
CA THR A 78 20.40 -8.90 -13.68
C THR A 78 20.56 -10.23 -12.94
N PHE A 79 19.45 -10.91 -12.64
CA PHE A 79 19.44 -12.16 -11.88
C PHE A 79 19.29 -13.41 -12.76
N ASP A 80 19.66 -13.34 -14.03
CA ASP A 80 19.57 -14.47 -14.98
C ASP A 80 18.18 -15.12 -14.99
N ASP A 81 17.16 -14.28 -15.17
CA ASP A 81 15.74 -14.65 -15.22
C ASP A 81 15.19 -15.24 -13.90
N ARG A 82 15.77 -14.83 -12.76
CA ARG A 82 15.28 -15.17 -11.40
C ARG A 82 14.72 -13.93 -10.70
N LEU A 83 13.78 -14.15 -9.77
CA LEU A 83 13.24 -13.08 -8.92
C LEU A 83 14.26 -12.54 -7.89
N GLY A 84 15.39 -13.22 -7.70
CA GLY A 84 16.47 -12.79 -6.82
C GLY A 84 17.35 -13.95 -6.37
N SER A 85 18.26 -13.68 -5.43
CA SER A 85 19.28 -14.62 -4.97
C SER A 85 18.91 -15.42 -3.72
N ALA A 86 17.81 -15.09 -3.05
CA ALA A 86 17.39 -15.77 -1.84
C ALA A 86 17.06 -17.26 -2.12
N PRO A 87 17.30 -18.18 -1.16
CA PRO A 87 17.06 -19.61 -1.35
C PRO A 87 15.66 -20.00 -1.89
N PRO A 88 14.56 -19.33 -1.51
CA PRO A 88 13.23 -19.60 -2.09
C PRO A 88 13.13 -19.37 -3.61
N ASN A 89 14.02 -18.59 -4.21
CA ASN A 89 14.04 -18.31 -5.65
C ASN A 89 14.83 -19.36 -6.44
N ASN A 90 15.34 -20.42 -5.79
CA ASN A 90 15.95 -21.54 -6.48
C ASN A 90 14.86 -22.44 -7.09
N ARG A 91 15.12 -22.97 -8.30
CA ARG A 91 14.15 -23.81 -9.03
C ARG A 91 13.67 -25.04 -8.26
N ASP A 92 14.53 -25.61 -7.43
CA ASP A 92 14.25 -26.83 -6.66
C ASP A 92 13.75 -26.52 -5.23
N ALA A 93 13.53 -25.24 -4.90
CA ALA A 93 13.08 -24.85 -3.57
C ALA A 93 11.63 -25.33 -3.32
N LYS A 94 11.42 -26.02 -2.20
CA LYS A 94 10.08 -26.37 -1.72
C LYS A 94 9.54 -25.23 -0.87
N VAL A 95 8.86 -24.30 -1.53
CA VAL A 95 8.22 -23.16 -0.87
C VAL A 95 6.73 -23.45 -0.70
N GLY A 96 6.17 -23.11 0.46
CA GLY A 96 4.75 -23.24 0.73
C GLY A 96 3.97 -22.02 0.22
N ARG A 97 3.19 -21.39 1.10
CA ARG A 97 2.52 -20.12 0.79
C ARG A 97 3.52 -18.97 0.87
N VAL A 98 3.45 -18.06 -0.09
CA VAL A 98 4.24 -16.83 -0.16
C VAL A 98 3.29 -15.64 -0.02
N LEU A 99 3.72 -14.64 0.75
CA LEU A 99 3.07 -13.33 0.82
C LEU A 99 4.01 -12.33 0.17
N ASP A 100 3.51 -11.64 -0.86
CA ASP A 100 4.23 -10.54 -1.49
C ASP A 100 3.72 -9.22 -0.89
N ILE A 101 4.63 -8.41 -0.35
CA ILE A 101 4.33 -7.14 0.30
C ILE A 101 4.98 -6.03 -0.51
N GLY A 102 4.17 -5.09 -0.99
CA GLY A 102 4.67 -4.01 -1.83
C GLY A 102 5.02 -4.49 -3.24
N THR A 103 4.17 -5.35 -3.82
CA THR A 103 4.30 -5.97 -5.16
C THR A 103 4.40 -4.97 -6.33
N GLY A 104 4.22 -3.68 -6.07
CA GLY A 104 4.23 -2.65 -7.11
C GLY A 104 3.06 -2.85 -8.08
N SER A 105 3.36 -3.00 -9.37
CA SER A 105 2.38 -3.29 -10.42
C SER A 105 1.86 -4.74 -10.41
N GLY A 106 2.57 -5.66 -9.75
CA GLY A 106 2.16 -7.05 -9.61
C GLY A 106 2.46 -7.96 -10.82
N ILE A 107 3.45 -7.58 -11.64
CA ILE A 107 3.91 -8.38 -12.80
C ILE A 107 5.06 -9.32 -12.46
#